data_AF-A0A430R3W8-F1
#
_entry.id   AF-A0A430R3W8-F1
#
_cell.length_a   1.000
_cell.length_b   1.000
_cell.length_c   1.000
_cell.angle_alpha   90.00
_cell.angle_beta   90.00
_cell.angle_gamma   90.00
#
_symmetry.space_group_name_H-M   'P 1'
#
loop_
_entity.id
_entity.type
_entity.pdbx_description
1 polymer ?
#
loop_
_entity_poly.entity_id
_entity_poly.type
_entity_poly.pdbx_seq_one_letter_code
_entity_poly.pdbx_strand_id
1 'polypeptide(L)'
;MSHPYPPPRDKKGSRIGFTTGANAAAAAKAAALALLGEAPEVVDIWLPAGWRQPFRVFRLERKGDGVLVGMIKDAGDDPDVTHGAEIQAYARFASEDRLEGGEGVG
;
A
#
# COMPACT_ATOMS: atom_id res chain seq x y z
N MET A 1 -17.49 2.54 -6.32
CA MET A 1 -17.19 3.98 -6.22
C MET A 1 -15.89 4.11 -5.45
N SER A 2 -14.90 4.84 -5.97
CA SER A 2 -13.63 5.11 -5.27
C SER A 2 -13.86 6.11 -4.14
N HIS A 3 -13.26 5.87 -2.97
CA HIS A 3 -13.30 6.82 -1.86
C HIS A 3 -12.27 7.96 -2.09
N PRO A 4 -12.54 9.21 -1.67
CA PRO A 4 -11.57 10.30 -1.79
C PRO A 4 -10.25 9.98 -1.08
N TYR A 5 -9.15 10.55 -1.58
CA TYR A 5 -7.83 10.45 -0.95
C TYR A 5 -7.24 11.85 -0.67
N PRO A 6 -6.83 12.13 0.58
CA PRO A 6 -7.06 11.31 1.77
C PRO A 6 -8.57 11.24 2.11
N PRO A 7 -9.02 10.25 2.90
CA PRO A 7 -10.41 10.18 3.34
C PRO A 7 -10.83 11.46 4.05
N PRO A 8 -12.08 11.92 3.84
CA PRO A 8 -12.58 13.11 4.54
C PRO A 8 -12.68 12.84 6.04
N ARG A 9 -12.64 13.93 6.83
CA ARG A 9 -12.96 13.87 8.26
C ARG A 9 -14.44 13.50 8.43
N ASP A 10 -14.74 12.75 9.48
CA ASP A 10 -16.10 12.42 9.87
C ASP A 10 -16.83 13.61 10.50
N LYS A 11 -18.11 13.43 10.86
CA LYS A 11 -18.92 14.48 11.49
C LYS A 11 -18.38 14.97 12.85
N LYS A 12 -17.56 14.16 13.52
CA LYS A 12 -16.92 14.48 14.80
C LYS A 12 -15.56 15.13 14.60
N GLY A 13 -15.13 15.32 13.35
CA GLY A 13 -13.86 15.91 12.98
C GLY A 13 -12.69 14.93 13.00
N SER A 14 -12.90 13.63 13.17
CA SER A 14 -11.82 12.62 13.16
C SER A 14 -11.57 12.09 11.75
N ARG A 15 -10.32 11.79 11.42
CA ARG A 15 -9.91 11.22 10.13
C ARG A 15 -9.48 9.76 10.30
N ILE A 16 -10.01 8.90 9.45
CA ILE A 16 -9.58 7.50 9.39
C ILE A 16 -8.17 7.39 8.79
N GLY A 17 -7.42 6.42 9.29
CA GLY A 17 -6.17 5.96 8.71
C GLY A 17 -6.29 4.59 8.06
N PHE A 18 -5.14 4.08 7.61
CA PHE A 18 -5.01 2.76 7.02
C PHE A 18 -3.91 1.96 7.71
N THR A 19 -4.19 0.68 7.91
CA THR A 19 -3.28 -0.26 8.59
C THR A 19 -2.01 -0.50 7.78
N THR A 20 -0.98 -1.03 8.43
CA THR A 20 0.23 -1.54 7.75
C THR A 20 -0.13 -2.56 6.67
N GLY A 21 -1.03 -3.51 6.97
CA GLY A 21 -1.49 -4.52 6.02
C GLY A 21 -2.17 -3.95 4.77
N ALA A 22 -2.98 -2.89 4.92
CA ALA A 22 -3.60 -2.23 3.76
C ALA A 22 -2.54 -1.57 2.85
N ASN A 23 -1.55 -0.89 3.45
CA ASN A 23 -0.44 -0.31 2.71
C ASN A 23 0.43 -1.39 2.04
N ALA A 24 0.69 -2.51 2.72
CA ALA A 24 1.44 -3.64 2.15
C ALA A 24 0.72 -4.28 0.96
N ALA A 25 -0.60 -4.47 1.06
CA ALA A 25 -1.42 -4.99 -0.03
C ALA A 25 -1.44 -4.04 -1.24
N ALA A 26 -1.53 -2.73 -1.00
CA ALA A 26 -1.45 -1.73 -2.06
C ALA A 26 -0.05 -1.73 -2.72
N ALA A 27 1.02 -1.74 -1.92
CA ALA A 27 2.39 -1.83 -2.42
C ALA A 27 2.60 -3.10 -3.27
N ALA A 28 2.13 -4.26 -2.81
CA ALA A 28 2.22 -5.52 -3.53
C ALA A 28 1.48 -5.47 -4.88
N LYS A 29 0.25 -4.91 -4.89
CA LYS A 29 -0.50 -4.70 -6.14
C LYS A 29 0.27 -3.82 -7.12
N ALA A 30 0.79 -2.68 -6.66
CA ALA A 30 1.54 -1.76 -7.49
C ALA A 30 2.84 -2.40 -8.02
N ALA A 31 3.55 -3.17 -7.19
CA ALA A 31 4.76 -3.89 -7.59
C ALA A 31 4.45 -4.94 -8.68
N ALA A 32 3.35 -5.68 -8.54
CA ALA A 32 2.92 -6.66 -9.55
C ALA A 32 2.55 -6.01 -10.88
N LEU A 33 1.78 -4.90 -10.85
CA LEU A 33 1.46 -4.13 -12.07
C LEU A 33 2.74 -3.60 -12.73
N ALA A 34 3.68 -3.09 -11.94
CA ALA A 34 4.94 -2.57 -12.45
C ALA A 34 5.87 -3.65 -13.04
N LEU A 35 5.81 -4.86 -12.47
CA LEU A 35 6.49 -6.03 -13.00
C LEU A 35 5.93 -6.43 -14.38
N LEU A 36 4.63 -6.24 -14.59
CA LEU A 36 3.95 -6.44 -15.87
C LEU A 36 4.14 -5.28 -16.88
N GLY A 37 4.93 -4.27 -16.53
CA GLY A 37 5.30 -3.17 -17.43
C GLY A 37 4.52 -1.86 -17.21
N GLU A 38 3.62 -1.81 -16.22
CA GLU A 38 2.92 -0.58 -15.86
C GLU A 38 3.79 0.34 -14.97
N ALA A 39 3.34 1.57 -14.75
CA ALA A 39 3.97 2.51 -13.81
C ALA A 39 2.87 3.27 -13.05
N PRO A 40 2.11 2.60 -12.16
CA PRO A 40 0.97 3.24 -11.51
C PRO A 40 1.42 4.29 -10.50
N GLU A 41 0.86 5.49 -10.59
CA GLU A 41 1.00 6.51 -9.53
C GLU A 41 0.04 6.28 -8.36
N VAL A 42 -1.08 5.61 -8.64
CA VAL A 42 -2.14 5.30 -7.69
C VAL A 42 -2.65 3.90 -7.98
N VAL A 43 -2.84 3.11 -6.93
CA VAL A 43 -3.54 1.82 -7.01
C VAL A 43 -4.60 1.74 -5.94
N ASP A 44 -5.68 1.03 -6.21
CA ASP A 44 -6.73 0.80 -5.24
C ASP A 44 -6.83 -0.67 -4.83
N ILE A 45 -7.20 -0.91 -3.57
CA ILE A 45 -7.44 -2.26 -3.04
C ILE A 45 -8.84 -2.34 -2.43
N TRP A 46 -9.39 -3.55 -2.41
CA TRP A 46 -10.61 -3.83 -1.66
C TRP A 46 -10.25 -3.98 -0.19
N LEU A 47 -10.79 -3.13 0.67
CA LEU A 47 -10.60 -3.25 2.11
C LEU A 47 -11.60 -4.26 2.69
N PRO A 48 -11.25 -4.99 3.76
CA PRO A 48 -12.20 -5.84 4.49
C PRO A 48 -13.44 -5.09 4.97
N ALA A 49 -13.34 -3.77 5.13
CA ALA A 49 -14.44 -2.89 5.48
C ALA A 49 -15.49 -2.68 4.36
N GLY A 50 -15.29 -3.27 3.17
CA GLY A 50 -16.31 -3.35 2.13
C GLY A 50 -16.28 -2.24 1.07
N TRP A 51 -15.18 -1.48 0.96
CA TRP A 51 -15.01 -0.46 -0.07
C TRP A 51 -13.63 -0.48 -0.73
N ARG A 52 -13.50 0.19 -1.88
CA ARG A 52 -12.22 0.40 -2.57
C ARG A 52 -11.55 1.65 -2.05
N GLN A 53 -10.29 1.51 -1.66
CA GLN A 53 -9.47 2.61 -1.22
C GLN A 53 -8.30 2.81 -2.19
N PRO A 54 -8.14 3.99 -2.81
CA PRO A 54 -6.92 4.36 -3.52
C PRO A 54 -5.76 4.66 -2.55
N PHE A 55 -4.56 4.27 -2.94
CA PHE A 55 -3.28 4.51 -2.29
C PHE A 55 -2.31 5.09 -3.32
N ARG A 56 -1.58 6.14 -2.94
CA ARG A 56 -0.58 6.79 -3.79
C ARG A 56 0.77 6.10 -3.62
N VAL A 57 1.37 5.71 -4.75
CA VAL A 57 2.73 5.16 -4.78
C VAL A 57 3.71 6.25 -4.35
N PHE A 58 4.50 5.97 -3.32
CA PHE A 58 5.55 6.86 -2.83
C PHE A 58 6.87 6.58 -3.53
N ARG A 59 7.21 5.30 -3.70
CA ARG A 59 8.43 4.85 -4.37
C ARG A 59 8.11 3.68 -5.30
N LEU A 60 8.69 3.69 -6.50
CA LEU A 60 8.68 2.57 -7.43
C LEU A 60 10.08 2.44 -8.02
N GLU A 61 10.72 1.30 -7.80
CA GLU A 61 12.10 1.06 -8.17
C GLU A 61 12.27 -0.35 -8.74
N ARG A 62 12.84 -0.47 -9.95
CA ARG A 62 13.28 -1.77 -10.47
C ARG A 62 14.56 -2.18 -9.75
N LYS A 63 14.56 -3.34 -9.09
CA LYS A 63 15.71 -3.90 -8.38
C LYS A 63 15.90 -5.36 -8.79
N GLY A 64 17.06 -5.71 -9.32
CA GLY A 64 17.37 -7.09 -9.69
C GLY A 64 16.37 -7.65 -10.70
N ASP A 65 15.75 -8.78 -10.35
CA ASP A 65 14.75 -9.51 -11.15
C ASP A 65 13.30 -9.07 -10.86
N GLY A 66 13.11 -7.97 -10.12
CA GLY A 66 11.80 -7.54 -9.67
C GLY A 66 11.63 -6.03 -9.52
N VAL A 67 10.53 -5.66 -8.86
CA VAL A 67 10.14 -4.27 -8.59
C VAL A 67 9.82 -4.12 -7.12
N LEU A 68 10.43 -3.11 -6.50
CA LEU A 68 10.10 -2.67 -5.15
C LEU A 68 9.17 -1.46 -5.23
N VAL A 69 8.08 -1.50 -4.47
CA VAL A 69 7.17 -0.37 -4.30
C VAL A 69 7.03 -0.03 -2.82
N GLY A 70 7.02 1.27 -2.52
CA GLY A 70 6.79 1.83 -1.19
C GLY A 70 5.52 2.69 -1.13
N MET A 71 4.81 2.60 0.00
CA MET A 71 3.65 3.42 0.36
C MET A 71 3.91 4.09 1.71
N ILE A 72 3.53 5.35 1.91
CA ILE A 72 3.62 5.99 3.23
C ILE A 72 2.34 5.72 4.02
N LYS A 73 2.48 5.08 5.19
CA LYS A 73 1.35 4.77 6.04
C LYS A 73 0.76 6.02 6.68
N ASP A 74 -0.45 6.35 6.26
CA ASP A 74 -1.25 7.38 6.90
C ASP A 74 -2.20 6.76 7.95
N ALA A 75 -2.03 7.12 9.22
CA ALA A 75 -2.79 6.57 10.35
C ALA A 75 -4.02 7.42 10.71
N GLY A 76 -4.34 8.47 9.96
CA GLY A 76 -5.47 9.32 10.35
C GLY A 76 -5.09 10.22 11.51
N ASP A 77 -5.98 10.33 12.49
CA ASP A 77 -5.68 10.95 13.79
C ASP A 77 -5.40 9.89 14.89
N ASP A 78 -5.26 8.60 14.53
CA ASP A 78 -4.90 7.53 15.47
C ASP A 78 -3.44 7.70 15.93
N PRO A 79 -3.14 7.69 17.25
CA PRO A 79 -1.78 7.75 17.77
C PRO A 79 -1.02 6.43 17.55
N ASP A 80 -0.76 6.12 16.28
CA ASP A 80 -0.11 4.90 15.82
C ASP A 80 1.39 5.14 15.59
N VAL A 81 2.23 4.34 16.27
CA VAL A 81 3.70 4.42 16.20
C VAL A 81 4.28 4.21 14.80
N THR A 82 3.54 3.54 13.92
CA THR A 82 3.94 3.27 12.53
C THR A 82 3.40 4.32 11.55
N HIS A 83 2.79 5.41 12.02
CA HIS A 83 2.41 6.52 11.17
C HIS A 83 3.64 7.13 10.48
N GLY A 84 3.52 7.40 9.18
CA GLY A 84 4.61 7.94 8.36
C GLY A 84 5.65 6.91 7.95
N ALA A 85 5.56 5.67 8.45
CA ALA A 85 6.46 4.59 8.02
C ALA A 85 6.25 4.27 6.54
N GLU A 86 7.34 4.03 5.83
CA GLU A 86 7.30 3.49 4.47
C GLU A 86 7.06 1.98 4.54
N ILE A 87 5.93 1.54 4.02
CA ILE A 87 5.58 0.13 3.89
C ILE A 87 5.93 -0.32 2.48
N GLN A 88 6.80 -1.32 2.39
CA GLN A 88 7.37 -1.78 1.13
C GLN A 88 6.87 -3.16 0.74
N ALA A 89 6.78 -3.41 -0.57
CA ALA A 89 6.60 -4.73 -1.15
C ALA A 89 7.53 -4.89 -2.35
N TYR A 90 8.15 -6.08 -2.46
CA TYR A 90 8.95 -6.48 -3.61
C TYR A 90 8.25 -7.60 -4.35
N ALA A 91 8.09 -7.46 -5.67
CA ALA A 91 7.50 -8.48 -6.52
C ALA A 91 8.48 -8.87 -7.63
N ARG A 92 8.61 -10.17 -7.87
CA ARG A 92 9.37 -10.77 -8.95
C ARG A 92 8.65 -12.00 -9.48
N PHE A 93 8.97 -12.44 -10.70
CA PHE A 93 8.43 -13.68 -11.22
C PHE A 93 9.02 -14.88 -10.47
N ALA A 94 8.18 -15.86 -10.17
CA ALA A 94 8.55 -17.10 -9.52
C ALA A 94 7.76 -18.27 -10.13
N SER A 95 8.21 -19.50 -9.88
CA SER A 95 7.51 -20.71 -10.34
C SER A 95 6.21 -20.97 -9.58
N GLU A 96 6.04 -20.37 -8.40
CA GLU A 96 4.87 -20.51 -7.53
C GLU A 96 4.57 -19.19 -6.84
N ASP A 97 3.29 -18.96 -6.53
CA ASP A 97 2.84 -17.80 -5.79
C ASP A 97 3.20 -17.94 -4.31
N ARG A 98 3.97 -16.98 -3.77
CA ARG A 98 4.41 -16.95 -2.37
C ARG A 98 4.32 -15.54 -1.83
N LEU A 99 3.97 -15.44 -0.55
CA LEU A 99 4.03 -14.21 0.24
C LEU A 99 4.98 -14.46 1.40
N GLU A 100 5.97 -13.58 1.55
CA GLU A 100 7.02 -13.71 2.55
C GLU A 100 7.15 -12.40 3.32
N GLY A 101 7.44 -12.49 4.62
CA GLY A 101 7.81 -11.34 5.45
C GLY A 101 9.23 -10.89 5.12
N GLY A 102 9.39 -9.60 4.79
CA GLY A 102 10.69 -9.00 4.53
C GLY A 102 11.37 -8.48 5.79
N GLU A 103 12.47 -7.75 5.60
CA GLU A 103 13.12 -7.02 6.69
C GLU A 103 12.13 -6.06 7.38
N GLY A 104 12.11 -6.06 8.71
CA GLY A 104 11.20 -5.25 9.51
C GLY A 104 9.80 -5.85 9.74
N VAL A 105 9.52 -7.04 9.20
CA VAL A 105 8.28 -7.80 9.48
C VAL A 105 8.60 -8.91 10.48
N GLY A 106 8.03 -8.82 11.69
CA GLY A 106 8.21 -9.79 12.79
C GLY A 106 7.02 -10.72 12.99
#